data_AF-A0A2Z6EUE0-F1
#
_entry.id   AF-A0A2Z6EUE0-F1
#
_cell.length_a   1.000
_cell.length_b   1.000
_cell.length_c   1.000
_cell.angle_alpha   90.00
_cell.angle_beta   90.00
_cell.angle_gamma   90.00
#
_symmetry.space_group_name_H-M   'P 1'
#
loop_
_entity.id
_entity.type
_entity.pdbx_description
1 polymer ?
#
loop_
_entity_poly.entity_id
_entity_poly.type
_entity_poly.pdbx_seq_one_letter_code
_entity_poly.pdbx_strand_id
1 'polypeptide(L)'
;MPSSKTITVDNLITLGAERLAAMMYSLSQYDTHIEHRLCLALAEQTRVETVVAEVKESLASLKHAYAFIDRKRVHALTHEVDLQHETIVERIAPKRPDLALELLWLFLELAPSVYECGDDSNDILSATFHQALRELGDIAQRANAAPIALANQIFTAITADDYGQYVGITDILFPALGQQGVAHLKAKINAALALHPKRQDNQFDYQKRVFVDALKDLADQEKNADA
;
A
#
# COMPACT_ATOMS: atom_id res chain seq x y z
N MET A 1 9.46 46.80 -16.92
CA MET A 1 8.13 46.26 -16.58
C MET A 1 8.29 44.75 -16.42
N PRO A 2 8.22 44.17 -15.22
CA PRO A 2 8.26 42.71 -15.09
C PRO A 2 6.99 42.13 -15.71
N SER A 3 7.17 41.13 -16.57
CA SER A 3 6.11 40.41 -17.26
C SER A 3 5.08 39.93 -16.24
N SER A 4 3.82 40.34 -16.38
CA SER A 4 2.73 39.91 -15.51
C SER A 4 2.45 38.42 -15.76
N LYS A 5 3.18 37.54 -15.08
CA LYS A 5 2.84 36.12 -15.05
C LYS A 5 1.47 36.00 -14.38
N THR A 6 0.51 35.48 -15.13
CA THR A 6 -0.82 35.15 -14.60
C THR A 6 -0.67 34.17 -13.45
N ILE A 7 -1.30 34.46 -12.32
CA ILE A 7 -1.34 33.55 -11.16
C ILE A 7 -2.21 32.36 -11.56
N THR A 8 -1.58 31.19 -11.71
CA THR A 8 -2.23 29.91 -11.99
C THR A 8 -1.69 28.87 -11.02
N VAL A 9 -2.45 27.79 -10.81
CA VAL A 9 -2.03 26.69 -9.91
C VAL A 9 -0.69 26.12 -10.35
N ASP A 10 -0.50 25.86 -11.65
CA ASP A 10 0.78 25.33 -12.18
C ASP A 10 1.96 26.27 -11.92
N ASN A 11 1.77 27.58 -12.13
CA ASN A 11 2.80 28.57 -11.84
C ASN A 11 3.14 28.61 -10.34
N LEU A 12 2.16 28.38 -9.47
CA LEU A 12 2.40 28.31 -8.02
C LEU A 12 3.15 27.03 -7.64
N ILE A 13 2.81 25.88 -8.21
CA ILE A 13 3.52 24.61 -7.97
C ILE A 13 5.01 24.76 -8.28
N THR A 14 5.38 25.46 -9.37
CA THR A 14 6.79 25.69 -9.72
C THR A 14 7.61 26.48 -8.69
N LEU A 15 6.96 27.16 -7.73
CA LEU A 15 7.65 27.89 -6.65
C LEU A 15 8.18 26.97 -5.55
N GLY A 16 7.66 25.74 -5.46
CA GLY A 16 8.04 24.77 -4.43
C GLY A 16 7.36 24.99 -3.08
N ALA A 17 7.26 23.91 -2.30
CA ALA A 17 6.49 23.87 -1.05
C ALA A 17 6.98 24.86 0.01
N GLU A 18 8.30 24.98 0.23
CA GLU A 18 8.87 25.88 1.24
C GLU A 18 8.53 27.35 0.98
N ARG A 19 8.67 27.79 -0.28
CA ARG A 19 8.42 29.18 -0.66
C ARG A 19 6.93 29.51 -0.60
N LEU A 20 6.08 28.57 -1.02
CA LEU A 20 4.63 28.68 -0.88
C LEU A 20 4.20 28.75 0.59
N ALA A 21 4.75 27.91 1.46
CA ALA A 21 4.45 27.90 2.89
C ALA A 21 4.84 29.24 3.56
N ALA A 22 6.03 29.74 3.27
CA ALA A 22 6.49 31.03 3.80
C ALA A 22 5.59 32.20 3.32
N MET A 23 5.17 32.19 2.05
CA MET A 23 4.25 33.21 1.54
C MET A 23 2.86 33.09 2.16
N MET A 24 2.30 31.88 2.27
CA MET A 24 0.99 31.66 2.90
C MET A 24 0.99 32.08 4.37
N TYR A 25 2.05 31.77 5.12
CA TYR A 25 2.23 32.23 6.49
C TYR A 25 2.32 33.76 6.55
N SER A 26 3.10 34.39 5.67
CA SER A 26 3.18 35.86 5.65
C SER A 26 1.83 36.51 5.34
N LEU A 27 1.03 35.92 4.45
CA LEU A 27 -0.30 36.41 4.09
C LEU A 27 -1.30 36.20 5.24
N SER A 28 -1.21 35.08 5.95
CA SER A 28 -2.12 34.80 7.08
C SER A 28 -1.93 35.75 8.26
N GLN A 29 -0.75 36.35 8.43
CA GLN A 29 -0.52 37.39 9.44
C GLN A 29 -1.39 38.64 9.23
N TYR A 30 -1.88 38.86 8.01
CA TYR A 30 -2.65 40.05 7.63
C TYR A 30 -4.08 39.73 7.20
N ASP A 31 -4.46 38.45 7.08
CA ASP A 31 -5.78 37.98 6.66
C ASP A 31 -6.26 36.81 7.53
N THR A 32 -7.23 37.09 8.41
CA THR A 32 -7.81 36.14 9.36
C THR A 32 -8.59 35.00 8.68
N HIS A 33 -9.13 35.21 7.48
CA HIS A 33 -9.78 34.15 6.73
C HIS A 33 -8.76 33.16 6.16
N ILE A 34 -7.60 33.64 5.71
CA ILE A 34 -6.47 32.78 5.31
C ILE A 34 -5.93 32.03 6.54
N GLU A 35 -5.72 32.71 7.66
CA GLU A 35 -5.30 32.09 8.92
C GLU A 35 -6.24 30.95 9.34
N HIS A 36 -7.55 31.21 9.39
CA HIS A 36 -8.54 30.20 9.78
C HIS A 36 -8.54 29.00 8.82
N ARG A 37 -8.42 29.22 7.51
CA ARG A 37 -8.34 28.14 6.51
C ARG A 37 -7.07 27.29 6.68
N LEU A 38 -5.93 27.92 6.97
CA LEU A 38 -4.68 27.19 7.24
C LEU A 38 -4.79 26.38 8.54
N CYS A 39 -5.35 26.96 9.61
CA CYS A 39 -5.59 26.25 10.87
C CYS A 39 -6.51 25.05 10.72
N LEU A 40 -7.62 25.19 9.97
CA LEU A 40 -8.51 24.07 9.68
C LEU A 40 -7.80 22.97 8.87
N ALA A 41 -7.04 23.33 7.83
CA ALA A 41 -6.29 22.36 7.04
C ALA A 41 -5.24 21.61 7.89
N LEU A 42 -4.54 22.31 8.79
CA LEU A 42 -3.56 21.71 9.72
C LEU A 42 -4.24 20.83 10.78
N ALA A 43 -5.41 21.23 11.29
CA ALA A 43 -6.18 20.43 12.23
C ALA A 43 -6.75 19.17 11.57
N GLU A 44 -7.18 19.26 10.31
CA GLU A 44 -7.61 18.11 9.52
C GLU A 44 -6.48 17.12 9.28
N GLN A 45 -5.28 17.62 8.94
CA GLN A 45 -4.08 16.78 8.83
C GLN A 45 -3.79 16.11 10.17
N THR A 46 -3.60 16.89 11.24
CA THR A 46 -3.27 16.37 12.58
C THR A 46 -4.22 15.23 13.00
N ARG A 47 -5.52 15.37 12.70
CA ARG A 47 -6.52 14.32 12.97
C ARG A 47 -6.30 13.05 12.15
N VAL A 48 -5.93 13.16 10.88
CA VAL A 48 -5.57 12.01 10.05
C VAL A 48 -4.30 11.34 10.59
N GLU A 49 -3.28 12.10 10.99
CA GLU A 49 -2.06 11.52 11.56
C GLU A 49 -2.32 10.81 12.90
N THR A 50 -3.21 11.32 13.75
CA THR A 50 -3.65 10.61 14.95
C THR A 50 -4.34 9.28 14.60
N VAL A 51 -5.29 9.29 13.65
CA VAL A 51 -5.98 8.07 13.22
C VAL A 51 -4.99 7.06 12.62
N VAL A 52 -3.99 7.51 11.85
CA VAL A 52 -2.93 6.63 11.32
C VAL A 52 -2.16 5.96 12.46
N ALA A 53 -1.78 6.69 13.51
CA ALA A 53 -1.06 6.13 14.65
C ALA A 53 -1.91 5.09 15.40
N GLU A 54 -3.19 5.38 15.63
CA GLU A 54 -4.15 4.45 16.24
C GLU A 54 -4.28 3.16 15.42
N VAL A 55 -4.44 3.27 14.09
CA VAL A 55 -4.50 2.11 13.20
C VAL A 55 -3.21 1.28 13.29
N LYS A 56 -2.02 1.91 13.26
CA LYS A 56 -0.75 1.16 13.40
C LYS A 56 -0.68 0.37 14.72
N GLU A 57 -1.11 0.97 15.82
CA GLU A 57 -1.14 0.31 17.14
C GLU A 57 -2.16 -0.84 17.17
N SER A 58 -3.35 -0.64 16.58
CA SER A 58 -4.36 -1.69 16.44
C SER A 58 -3.85 -2.86 15.60
N LEU A 59 -3.24 -2.61 14.43
CA LEU A 59 -2.68 -3.68 13.59
C LEU A 59 -1.59 -4.48 14.33
N ALA A 60 -0.69 -3.80 15.06
CA ALA A 60 0.33 -4.47 15.86
C ALA A 60 -0.31 -5.34 16.97
N SER A 61 -1.34 -4.82 17.64
CA SER A 61 -2.09 -5.55 18.67
C SER A 61 -2.82 -6.76 18.10
N LEU A 62 -3.45 -6.62 16.93
CA LEU A 62 -4.11 -7.72 16.21
C LEU A 62 -3.13 -8.83 15.88
N LYS A 63 -1.97 -8.49 15.30
CA LYS A 63 -0.91 -9.46 14.97
C LYS A 63 -0.54 -10.34 16.17
N HIS A 64 -0.40 -9.72 17.35
CA HIS A 64 -0.10 -10.44 18.58
C HIS A 64 -1.29 -11.21 19.16
N ALA A 65 -2.49 -10.65 19.08
CA ALA A 65 -3.70 -11.32 19.55
C ALA A 65 -3.87 -12.65 18.83
N TYR A 66 -3.75 -12.66 17.49
CA TYR A 66 -3.92 -13.86 16.68
C TYR A 66 -2.95 -15.01 17.01
N ALA A 67 -1.75 -14.69 17.47
CA ALA A 67 -0.77 -15.71 17.88
C ALA A 67 -1.13 -16.49 19.17
N PHE A 68 -2.10 -16.02 19.99
CA PHE A 68 -2.36 -16.56 21.33
C PHE A 68 -3.85 -16.84 21.65
N ILE A 69 -4.70 -17.06 20.64
CA ILE A 69 -6.16 -17.06 20.81
C ILE A 69 -6.80 -18.38 21.24
N ASP A 70 -7.84 -18.24 22.08
CA ASP A 70 -8.93 -19.20 22.30
C ASP A 70 -10.09 -18.92 21.33
N ARG A 71 -10.60 -19.95 20.64
CA ARG A 71 -11.60 -19.90 19.55
C ARG A 71 -12.79 -18.98 19.80
N LYS A 72 -13.18 -18.74 21.06
CA LYS A 72 -14.29 -17.84 21.43
C LYS A 72 -14.04 -16.36 21.13
N ARG A 73 -12.79 -15.94 20.90
CA ARG A 73 -12.41 -14.53 20.65
C ARG A 73 -12.24 -14.20 19.16
N VAL A 74 -12.28 -15.19 18.28
CA VAL A 74 -12.02 -15.03 16.83
C VAL A 74 -12.98 -14.01 16.19
N HIS A 75 -14.27 -14.07 16.50
CA HIS A 75 -15.26 -13.17 15.87
C HIS A 75 -15.05 -11.69 16.20
N ALA A 76 -14.69 -11.36 17.45
CA ALA A 76 -14.42 -9.98 17.84
C ALA A 76 -13.19 -9.41 17.12
N LEU A 77 -12.19 -10.27 16.89
CA LEU A 77 -10.98 -9.88 16.19
C LEU A 77 -11.19 -9.79 14.67
N THR A 78 -12.05 -10.63 14.10
CA THR A 78 -12.48 -10.49 12.70
C THR A 78 -13.15 -9.14 12.45
N HIS A 79 -14.09 -8.75 13.32
CA HIS A 79 -14.72 -7.44 13.21
C HIS A 79 -13.71 -6.29 13.34
N GLU A 80 -12.72 -6.44 14.22
CA GLU A 80 -11.66 -5.45 14.37
C GLU A 80 -10.78 -5.35 13.11
N VAL A 81 -10.44 -6.48 12.48
CA VAL A 81 -9.73 -6.51 11.18
C VAL A 81 -10.51 -5.75 10.11
N ASP A 82 -11.81 -6.01 9.96
CA ASP A 82 -12.66 -5.31 8.99
C ASP A 82 -12.74 -3.81 9.28
N LEU A 83 -12.87 -3.42 10.55
CA LEU A 83 -12.90 -2.00 10.96
C LEU A 83 -11.58 -1.28 10.62
N GLN A 84 -10.44 -1.93 10.83
CA GLN A 84 -9.14 -1.35 10.48
C GLN A 84 -8.99 -1.20 8.96
N HIS A 85 -9.43 -2.20 8.19
CA HIS A 85 -9.47 -2.12 6.74
C HIS A 85 -10.30 -0.93 6.24
N GLU A 86 -11.56 -0.83 6.67
CA GLU A 86 -12.46 0.27 6.32
C GLU A 86 -11.86 1.64 6.71
N THR A 87 -11.25 1.74 7.89
CA THR A 87 -10.62 2.99 8.34
C THR A 87 -9.47 3.40 7.41
N ILE A 88 -8.63 2.46 6.97
CA ILE A 88 -7.53 2.74 6.05
C ILE A 88 -8.08 3.24 4.71
N VAL A 89 -9.05 2.52 4.14
CA VAL A 89 -9.51 2.72 2.76
C VAL A 89 -10.46 3.92 2.65
N GLU A 90 -11.39 4.07 3.58
CA GLU A 90 -12.44 5.09 3.50
C GLU A 90 -12.05 6.41 4.16
N ARG A 91 -11.23 6.39 5.23
CA ARG A 91 -10.92 7.60 6.01
C ARG A 91 -9.53 8.15 5.72
N ILE A 92 -8.53 7.28 5.59
CA ILE A 92 -7.12 7.70 5.41
C ILE A 92 -6.79 7.86 3.92
N ALA A 93 -7.08 6.86 3.08
CA ALA A 93 -6.67 6.85 1.67
C ALA A 93 -7.16 8.05 0.84
N PRO A 94 -8.36 8.61 1.04
CA PRO A 94 -8.79 9.79 0.28
C PRO A 94 -7.97 11.06 0.59
N LYS A 95 -7.34 11.13 1.76
CA LYS A 95 -6.61 12.31 2.24
C LYS A 95 -5.10 12.13 2.18
N ARG A 96 -4.62 10.93 2.52
CA ARG A 96 -3.21 10.55 2.65
C ARG A 96 -2.99 9.16 2.04
N PRO A 97 -3.07 9.04 0.71
CA PRO A 97 -2.88 7.75 0.03
C PRO A 97 -1.48 7.17 0.27
N ASP A 98 -0.48 8.02 0.53
CA ASP A 98 0.88 7.63 0.91
C ASP A 98 0.91 6.84 2.23
N LEU A 99 0.21 7.33 3.26
CA LEU A 99 0.13 6.65 4.55
C LEU A 99 -0.81 5.44 4.50
N ALA A 100 -1.91 5.54 3.74
CA ALA A 100 -2.80 4.40 3.56
C ALA A 100 -2.11 3.23 2.85
N LEU A 101 -1.22 3.51 1.88
CA LEU A 101 -0.42 2.48 1.22
C LEU A 101 0.47 1.75 2.24
N GLU A 102 1.17 2.48 3.10
CA GLU A 102 1.99 1.90 4.18
C GLU A 102 1.15 1.02 5.11
N LEU A 103 -0.03 1.51 5.51
CA LEU A 103 -0.94 0.78 6.40
C LEU A 103 -1.52 -0.47 5.75
N LEU A 104 -1.88 -0.45 4.46
CA LEU A 104 -2.38 -1.64 3.77
C LEU A 104 -1.31 -2.72 3.64
N TRP A 105 -0.04 -2.36 3.44
CA TRP A 105 1.04 -3.34 3.50
C TRP A 105 1.13 -4.00 4.88
N LEU A 106 1.09 -3.21 5.96
CA LEU A 106 1.06 -3.75 7.34
C LEU A 106 -0.18 -4.60 7.62
N PHE A 107 -1.32 -4.20 7.07
CA PHE A 107 -2.58 -4.95 7.17
C PHE A 107 -2.46 -6.31 6.49
N LEU A 108 -1.95 -6.38 5.26
CA LEU A 108 -1.76 -7.64 4.52
C LEU A 108 -0.75 -8.58 5.22
N GLU A 109 0.23 -8.04 5.94
CA GLU A 109 1.14 -8.82 6.80
C GLU A 109 0.46 -9.50 8.00
N LEU A 110 -0.80 -9.17 8.32
CA LEU A 110 -1.57 -9.88 9.34
C LEU A 110 -2.07 -11.25 8.87
N ALA A 111 -2.21 -11.44 7.54
CA ALA A 111 -2.88 -12.61 6.97
C ALA A 111 -2.34 -13.96 7.49
N PRO A 112 -1.01 -14.21 7.59
CA PRO A 112 -0.50 -15.46 8.13
C PRO A 112 -1.00 -15.76 9.56
N SER A 113 -0.90 -14.79 10.47
CA SER A 113 -1.34 -14.96 11.86
C SER A 113 -2.85 -15.20 11.95
N VAL A 114 -3.62 -14.55 11.08
CA VAL A 114 -5.08 -14.73 11.03
C VAL A 114 -5.44 -16.13 10.53
N TYR A 115 -4.81 -16.59 9.45
CA TYR A 115 -5.07 -17.92 8.87
C TYR A 115 -4.60 -19.06 9.77
N GLU A 116 -3.51 -18.91 10.51
CA GLU A 116 -3.03 -19.92 11.46
C GLU A 116 -3.98 -20.12 12.65
N CYS A 117 -4.71 -19.07 13.04
CA CYS A 117 -5.51 -19.05 14.25
C CYS A 117 -6.95 -19.56 14.06
N GLY A 118 -7.54 -19.32 12.88
CA GLY A 118 -8.97 -19.53 12.64
C GLY A 118 -9.23 -20.63 11.62
N ASP A 119 -10.17 -21.52 11.93
CA ASP A 119 -10.97 -22.18 10.90
C ASP A 119 -11.74 -21.07 10.16
N ASP A 120 -11.20 -20.55 9.04
CA ASP A 120 -11.85 -19.58 8.14
C ASP A 120 -13.00 -20.27 7.38
N SER A 121 -13.82 -21.05 8.07
CA SER A 121 -14.89 -21.85 7.47
C SER A 121 -16.03 -20.99 6.88
N ASN A 122 -15.91 -19.66 6.94
CA ASN A 122 -16.83 -18.72 6.30
C ASN A 122 -16.19 -17.88 5.17
N ASP A 123 -14.90 -18.05 4.82
CA ASP A 123 -14.19 -17.28 3.78
C ASP A 123 -14.27 -15.73 3.93
N ILE A 124 -14.68 -15.21 5.08
CA ILE A 124 -14.90 -13.76 5.28
C ILE A 124 -13.56 -13.05 5.39
N LEU A 125 -12.62 -13.62 6.15
CA LEU A 125 -11.32 -13.01 6.39
C LEU A 125 -10.47 -13.01 5.13
N SER A 126 -10.47 -14.13 4.39
CA SER A 126 -9.83 -14.20 3.08
C SER A 126 -10.44 -13.22 2.07
N ALA A 127 -11.76 -12.99 2.09
CA ALA A 127 -12.39 -11.97 1.26
C ALA A 127 -11.90 -10.54 1.60
N THR A 128 -11.77 -10.19 2.88
CA THR A 128 -11.26 -8.88 3.31
C THR A 128 -9.81 -8.67 2.87
N PHE A 129 -8.91 -9.65 3.05
CA PHE A 129 -7.53 -9.53 2.59
C PHE A 129 -7.43 -9.43 1.05
N HIS A 130 -8.23 -10.19 0.31
CA HIS A 130 -8.27 -10.07 -1.15
C HIS A 130 -8.82 -8.72 -1.61
N GLN A 131 -9.78 -8.14 -0.89
CA GLN A 131 -10.28 -6.79 -1.15
C GLN A 131 -9.18 -5.75 -0.89
N ALA A 132 -8.51 -5.83 0.26
CA ALA A 132 -7.37 -4.99 0.60
C ALA A 132 -6.27 -5.04 -0.47
N LEU A 133 -5.97 -6.25 -0.98
CA LEU A 133 -4.99 -6.43 -2.04
C LEU A 133 -5.42 -5.71 -3.33
N ARG A 134 -6.69 -5.78 -3.73
CA ARG A 134 -7.18 -5.04 -4.91
C ARG A 134 -7.05 -3.53 -4.74
N GLU A 135 -7.45 -3.02 -3.58
CA GLU A 135 -7.43 -1.59 -3.26
C GLU A 135 -6.00 -1.04 -3.13
N LEU A 136 -5.03 -1.89 -2.77
CA LEU A 136 -3.61 -1.58 -2.77
C LEU A 136 -3.15 -1.03 -4.13
N GLY A 137 -3.64 -1.58 -5.24
CA GLY A 137 -3.33 -1.13 -6.61
C GLY A 137 -3.74 0.32 -6.86
N ASP A 138 -4.99 0.64 -6.58
CA ASP A 138 -5.56 1.98 -6.74
C ASP A 138 -4.91 2.99 -5.79
N ILE A 139 -4.63 2.58 -4.56
CA ILE A 139 -3.97 3.43 -3.56
C ILE A 139 -2.50 3.68 -3.95
N ALA A 140 -1.77 2.68 -4.44
CA ALA A 140 -0.39 2.84 -4.88
C ALA A 140 -0.25 3.87 -6.02
N GLN A 141 -1.18 3.85 -6.98
CA GLN A 141 -1.22 4.86 -8.05
C GLN A 141 -1.52 6.26 -7.50
N ARG A 142 -2.55 6.40 -6.65
CA ARG A 142 -2.90 7.69 -6.02
C ARG A 142 -1.78 8.23 -5.13
N ALA A 143 -1.03 7.35 -4.48
CA ALA A 143 0.13 7.70 -3.67
C ALA A 143 1.35 8.11 -4.49
N ASN A 144 1.33 7.92 -5.82
CA ASN A 144 2.49 8.05 -6.70
C ASN A 144 3.70 7.27 -6.14
N ALA A 145 3.46 6.00 -5.79
CA ALA A 145 4.43 5.15 -5.13
C ALA A 145 5.75 5.10 -5.91
N ALA A 146 6.87 5.20 -5.19
CA ALA A 146 8.19 5.19 -5.84
C ALA A 146 8.42 3.82 -6.54
N PRO A 147 8.59 3.78 -7.87
CA PRO A 147 8.64 2.55 -8.66
C PRO A 147 9.56 1.45 -8.12
N ILE A 148 10.78 1.82 -7.73
CA ILE A 148 11.80 0.88 -7.24
C ILE A 148 11.48 0.37 -5.83
N ALA A 149 10.94 1.24 -4.97
CA ALA A 149 10.52 0.84 -3.63
C ALA A 149 9.35 -0.13 -3.70
N LEU A 150 8.36 0.16 -4.55
CA LEU A 150 7.21 -0.70 -4.76
C LEU A 150 7.62 -2.07 -5.33
N ALA A 151 8.50 -2.10 -6.33
CA ALA A 151 9.07 -3.33 -6.85
C ALA A 151 9.79 -4.17 -5.77
N ASN A 152 10.48 -3.52 -4.83
CA ASN A 152 11.11 -4.22 -3.71
C ASN A 152 10.07 -4.82 -2.75
N GLN A 153 8.98 -4.09 -2.46
CA GLN A 153 7.89 -4.57 -1.60
C GLN A 153 7.18 -5.78 -2.23
N ILE A 154 6.83 -5.70 -3.52
CA ILE A 154 6.24 -6.84 -4.26
C ILE A 154 7.16 -8.05 -4.19
N PHE A 155 8.46 -7.88 -4.47
CA PHE A 155 9.41 -8.98 -4.41
C PHE A 155 9.46 -9.63 -3.01
N THR A 156 9.47 -8.83 -1.95
CA THR A 156 9.43 -9.34 -0.57
C THR A 156 8.12 -10.12 -0.32
N ALA A 157 6.99 -9.56 -0.72
CA ALA A 157 5.66 -10.16 -0.53
C ALA A 157 5.56 -11.53 -1.20
N ILE A 158 5.86 -11.63 -2.50
CA ILE A 158 5.79 -12.91 -3.23
C ILE A 158 6.84 -13.94 -2.77
N THR A 159 7.90 -13.49 -2.09
CA THR A 159 8.92 -14.39 -1.53
C THR A 159 8.47 -15.00 -0.21
N ALA A 160 7.63 -14.29 0.55
CA ALA A 160 7.12 -14.69 1.87
C ALA A 160 5.64 -15.12 1.82
N ASP A 161 5.10 -15.40 0.63
CA ASP A 161 3.68 -15.71 0.40
C ASP A 161 3.35 -17.17 0.75
N ASP A 162 3.41 -17.52 2.02
CA ASP A 162 3.19 -18.91 2.48
C ASP A 162 1.71 -19.35 2.40
N TYR A 163 0.76 -18.40 2.36
CA TYR A 163 -0.68 -18.67 2.34
C TYR A 163 -1.38 -18.21 1.05
N GLY A 164 -0.65 -17.65 0.07
CA GLY A 164 -1.23 -17.18 -1.18
C GLY A 164 -2.01 -15.86 -1.04
N GLN A 165 -1.79 -15.10 0.03
CA GLN A 165 -2.43 -13.81 0.26
C GLN A 165 -2.03 -12.73 -0.76
N TYR A 166 -0.96 -12.95 -1.52
CA TYR A 166 -0.45 -12.03 -2.54
C TYR A 166 -0.67 -12.53 -3.98
N VAL A 167 -1.57 -13.50 -4.20
CA VAL A 167 -1.90 -13.97 -5.55
C VAL A 167 -2.39 -12.81 -6.43
N GLY A 168 -1.78 -12.65 -7.61
CA GLY A 168 -2.12 -11.59 -8.57
C GLY A 168 -1.58 -10.20 -8.21
N ILE A 169 -0.76 -10.06 -7.15
CA ILE A 169 -0.22 -8.76 -6.72
C ILE A 169 0.54 -8.03 -7.83
N THR A 170 1.19 -8.79 -8.71
CA THR A 170 1.99 -8.26 -9.82
C THR A 170 1.12 -7.55 -10.85
N ASP A 171 -0.02 -8.15 -11.22
CA ASP A 171 -1.01 -7.53 -12.10
C ASP A 171 -1.64 -6.29 -11.45
N ILE A 172 -2.02 -6.40 -10.19
CA ILE A 172 -2.69 -5.33 -9.44
C ILE A 172 -1.82 -4.08 -9.34
N LEU A 173 -0.52 -4.26 -9.07
CA LEU A 173 0.43 -3.16 -8.90
C LEU A 173 1.16 -2.77 -10.18
N PHE A 174 0.97 -3.48 -11.30
CA PHE A 174 1.61 -3.17 -12.57
C PHE A 174 1.46 -1.70 -12.98
N PRO A 175 0.26 -1.08 -12.92
CA PRO A 175 0.10 0.32 -13.33
C PRO A 175 0.90 1.31 -12.47
N ALA A 176 1.14 0.99 -11.19
CA ALA A 176 1.90 1.84 -10.27
C ALA A 176 3.43 1.64 -10.39
N LEU A 177 3.89 0.53 -10.95
CA LEU A 177 5.32 0.23 -11.09
C LEU A 177 6.01 1.09 -12.16
N GLY A 178 5.31 1.35 -13.27
CA GLY A 178 5.93 1.93 -14.47
C GLY A 178 7.12 1.11 -14.99
N GLN A 179 7.76 1.59 -16.06
CA GLN A 179 8.81 0.84 -16.75
C GLN A 179 10.03 0.52 -15.84
N GLN A 180 10.42 1.48 -14.99
CA GLN A 180 11.56 1.31 -14.09
C GLN A 180 11.28 0.26 -12.99
N GLY A 181 10.09 0.29 -12.38
CA GLY A 181 9.69 -0.66 -11.36
C GLY A 181 9.57 -2.08 -11.93
N VAL A 182 8.96 -2.22 -13.10
CA VAL A 182 8.83 -3.52 -13.80
C VAL A 182 10.20 -4.12 -14.12
N ALA A 183 11.11 -3.33 -14.71
CA ALA A 183 12.46 -3.80 -15.03
C ALA A 183 13.23 -4.25 -13.77
N HIS A 184 13.11 -3.47 -12.68
CA HIS A 184 13.75 -3.79 -11.40
C HIS A 184 13.18 -5.08 -10.78
N LEU A 185 11.85 -5.23 -10.76
CA LEU A 185 11.19 -6.43 -10.26
C LEU A 185 11.61 -7.67 -11.03
N LYS A 186 11.61 -7.61 -12.37
CA LYS A 186 12.10 -8.71 -13.23
C LYS A 186 13.54 -9.09 -12.93
N ALA A 187 14.42 -8.10 -12.75
CA ALA A 187 15.83 -8.36 -12.43
C ALA A 187 15.96 -9.12 -11.10
N LYS A 188 15.22 -8.72 -10.05
CA LYS A 188 15.22 -9.41 -8.75
C LYS A 188 14.69 -10.83 -8.84
N ILE A 189 13.56 -11.04 -9.52
CA ILE A 189 12.98 -12.37 -9.70
C ILE A 189 13.95 -13.30 -10.45
N ASN A 190 14.56 -12.83 -11.54
CA ASN A 190 15.55 -13.62 -12.28
C ASN A 190 16.80 -13.95 -11.45
N ALA A 191 17.29 -12.99 -10.66
CA ALA A 191 18.42 -13.23 -9.77
C ALA A 191 18.08 -14.29 -8.70
N ALA A 192 16.88 -14.22 -8.12
CA ALA A 192 16.41 -15.22 -7.16
C ALA A 192 16.27 -16.62 -7.80
N LEU A 193 15.71 -16.69 -9.01
CA LEU A 193 15.60 -17.94 -9.78
C LEU A 193 16.96 -18.55 -10.12
N ALA A 194 17.97 -17.73 -10.45
CA ALA A 194 19.32 -18.21 -10.75
C ALA A 194 20.03 -18.81 -9.54
N LEU A 195 19.75 -18.29 -8.34
CA LEU A 195 20.27 -18.79 -7.07
C LEU A 195 19.43 -19.94 -6.48
N HIS A 196 18.24 -20.18 -7.02
CA HIS A 196 17.33 -21.18 -6.48
C HIS A 196 17.91 -22.60 -6.63
N PRO A 197 18.03 -23.37 -5.55
CA PRO A 197 18.60 -24.71 -5.61
C PRO A 197 17.74 -25.63 -6.48
N LYS A 198 18.40 -26.52 -7.25
CA LYS A 198 17.71 -27.58 -8.00
C LYS A 198 17.20 -28.62 -7.00
N ARG A 199 15.88 -28.70 -6.79
CA ARG A 199 15.24 -29.81 -6.04
C ARG A 199 15.33 -31.12 -6.83
N GLN A 200 15.23 -32.25 -6.13
CA GLN A 200 15.09 -33.58 -6.76
C GLN A 200 13.78 -33.66 -7.56
N ASP A 201 13.78 -34.40 -8.67
CA ASP A 201 12.77 -34.39 -9.76
C ASP A 201 11.30 -34.62 -9.37
N ASN A 202 10.98 -34.94 -8.10
CA ASN A 202 9.62 -35.25 -7.63
C ASN A 202 9.05 -34.29 -6.57
N GLN A 203 9.74 -33.20 -6.21
CA GLN A 203 9.19 -32.19 -5.28
C GLN A 203 8.65 -30.97 -6.03
N PHE A 204 7.39 -30.63 -5.77
CA PHE A 204 6.79 -29.39 -6.26
C PHE A 204 7.53 -28.18 -5.66
N ASP A 205 7.92 -27.25 -6.52
CA ASP A 205 8.68 -26.06 -6.16
C ASP A 205 7.77 -24.83 -6.21
N TYR A 206 7.07 -24.60 -5.11
CA TYR A 206 6.08 -23.52 -5.00
C TYR A 206 6.71 -22.15 -5.25
N GLN A 207 7.85 -21.87 -4.63
CA GLN A 207 8.54 -20.57 -4.76
C GLN A 207 8.99 -20.31 -6.20
N LYS A 208 9.59 -21.31 -6.85
CA LYS A 208 9.92 -21.20 -8.28
C LYS A 208 8.70 -20.94 -9.14
N ARG A 209 7.56 -21.58 -8.84
CA ARG A 209 6.31 -21.35 -9.58
C ARG A 209 5.80 -19.93 -9.40
N VAL A 210 5.75 -19.40 -8.18
CA VAL A 210 5.34 -18.01 -7.90
C VAL A 210 6.19 -17.02 -8.70
N PHE A 211 7.51 -17.20 -8.71
CA PHE A 211 8.41 -16.36 -9.51
C PHE A 211 8.17 -16.46 -11.02
N VAL A 212 7.95 -17.67 -11.54
CA VAL A 212 7.65 -17.87 -12.96
C VAL A 212 6.31 -17.25 -13.34
N ASP A 213 5.28 -17.40 -12.50
CA ASP A 213 3.95 -16.85 -12.76
C ASP A 213 4.00 -15.31 -12.69
N ALA A 214 4.67 -14.72 -11.70
CA ALA A 214 4.89 -13.27 -11.64
C ALA A 214 5.62 -12.70 -12.87
N LEU A 215 6.59 -13.43 -13.45
CA LEU A 215 7.24 -13.02 -14.70
C LEU A 215 6.30 -13.08 -15.91
N LYS A 216 5.38 -14.04 -15.95
CA LYS A 216 4.37 -14.13 -17.02
C LYS A 216 3.39 -12.97 -16.91
N ASP A 217 2.88 -12.71 -15.71
CA ASP A 217 1.96 -11.59 -15.42
C ASP A 217 2.57 -10.27 -15.93
N LEU A 218 3.83 -9.97 -15.57
CA LEU A 218 4.53 -8.77 -16.07
C LEU A 218 4.66 -8.74 -17.60
N ALA A 219 4.93 -9.88 -18.24
CA ALA A 219 5.10 -9.94 -19.69
C ALA A 219 3.77 -9.79 -20.43
N ASP A 220 2.67 -10.29 -19.86
CA ASP A 220 1.34 -10.18 -20.44
C ASP A 220 0.80 -8.76 -20.27
N GLN A 221 1.04 -8.10 -19.13
CA GLN A 221 0.70 -6.69 -18.93
C GLN A 221 1.46 -5.74 -19.87
N GLU A 222 2.77 -5.96 -20.10
CA GLU A 222 3.54 -5.16 -21.06
C GLU A 222 2.98 -5.28 -22.50
N LYS A 223 2.65 -6.49 -22.94
CA LYS A 223 2.03 -6.69 -24.28
C LYS A 223 0.69 -5.99 -24.40
N ASN A 224 -0.11 -6.00 -23.33
CA ASN A 224 -1.41 -5.33 -23.31
C ASN A 224 -1.28 -3.80 -23.31
N ALA A 225 -0.19 -3.26 -22.74
CA ALA A 225 0.09 -1.83 -22.74
C ALA A 225 0.63 -1.30 -24.08
N ASP A 226 1.24 -2.16 -24.88
CA ASP A 226 1.80 -1.85 -26.21
C ASP A 226 0.78 -2.03 -27.37
N ALA A 227 -0.43 -2.53 -27.09
CA ALA A 227 -1.49 -2.84 -28.07
C ALA A 227 -2.51 -1.69 -28.22
#